data_AF-A0A926WDE9-F1
#
_entry.id   AF-A0A926WDE9-F1
#
_cell.length_a   1.000
_cell.length_b   1.000
_cell.length_c   1.000
_cell.angle_alpha   90.00
_cell.angle_beta   90.00
_cell.angle_gamma   90.00
#
_symmetry.space_group_name_H-M   'P 1'
#
loop_
_entity.id
_entity.type
_entity.pdbx_description
1 polymer ?
#
loop_
_entity_poly.entity_id
_entity_poly.type
_entity_poly.pdbx_seq_one_letter_code
_entity_poly.pdbx_strand_id
1 'polypeptide(L)'
;MPDEQPMKDCDWSKVTLPRPSKAQSRPSIGELSDLDWAKLMVVSKLIHKSIASVLQTAVITYLNRNWHNHLERLHIVANRENISIEEAFEKIVKEELEP
;
A
#
# COMPACT_ATOMS: atom_id res chain seq x y z
N MET A 1 -30.33 11.94 10.54
CA MET A 1 -28.89 11.85 10.29
C MET A 1 -28.65 10.44 9.78
N PRO A 2 -28.12 10.23 8.57
CA PRO A 2 -27.87 8.87 8.12
C PRO A 2 -26.72 8.31 8.96
N ASP A 3 -26.95 7.14 9.53
CA ASP A 3 -25.98 6.39 10.30
C ASP A 3 -24.74 6.14 9.44
N GLU A 4 -23.60 6.71 9.83
CA GLU A 4 -22.29 6.25 9.37
C GLU A 4 -22.14 4.80 9.86
N GLN A 5 -22.54 3.84 9.04
CA GLN A 5 -22.20 2.45 9.29
C GLN A 5 -20.68 2.37 9.35
N PRO A 6 -20.06 1.94 10.47
CA PRO A 6 -18.64 1.68 10.47
C PRO A 6 -18.39 0.66 9.37
N MET A 7 -17.51 1.00 8.42
CA MET A 7 -17.02 0.04 7.42
C MET A 7 -16.70 -1.25 8.17
N LYS A 8 -17.36 -2.35 7.80
CA LYS A 8 -17.10 -3.68 8.38
C LYS A 8 -15.59 -3.85 8.45
N ASP A 9 -15.06 -3.99 9.67
CA ASP A 9 -13.64 -4.26 9.90
C ASP A 9 -13.25 -5.51 9.10
N CYS A 10 -12.50 -5.32 8.02
CA CYS A 10 -11.98 -6.41 7.21
C CYS A 10 -11.14 -7.33 8.09
N ASP A 11 -11.33 -8.63 7.94
CA ASP A 11 -10.63 -9.60 8.76
C ASP A 11 -9.33 -10.02 8.05
N TRP A 12 -8.30 -9.21 8.21
CA TRP A 12 -6.99 -9.43 7.60
C TRP A 12 -6.32 -10.73 8.05
N SER A 13 -6.80 -11.39 9.10
CA SER A 13 -6.31 -12.72 9.50
C SER A 13 -6.67 -13.81 8.50
N LYS A 14 -7.68 -13.58 7.64
CA LYS A 14 -8.09 -14.48 6.57
C LYS A 14 -7.24 -14.35 5.31
N VAL A 15 -6.47 -13.27 5.19
CA VAL A 15 -5.65 -12.99 4.01
C VAL A 15 -4.37 -13.84 4.05
N THR A 16 -4.25 -14.75 3.10
CA THR A 16 -3.06 -15.55 2.87
C THR A 16 -2.13 -14.82 1.91
N LEU A 17 -1.20 -14.05 2.47
CA LEU A 17 -0.16 -13.38 1.69
C LEU A 17 0.84 -14.40 1.14
N PRO A 18 1.12 -14.41 -0.18
CA PRO A 18 2.23 -15.21 -0.69
C PRO A 18 3.52 -14.77 0.02
N ARG A 19 4.38 -15.73 0.39
CA ARG A 19 5.74 -15.37 0.79
C ARG A 19 6.35 -14.61 -0.38
N PRO A 20 6.93 -13.41 -0.16
CA PRO A 20 7.53 -12.64 -1.25
C PRO A 20 8.60 -13.53 -1.90
N SER A 21 8.29 -14.04 -3.09
CA SER A 21 9.25 -14.81 -3.85
C SER A 21 10.30 -13.84 -4.36
N LYS A 22 11.56 -14.29 -4.53
CA LYS A 22 12.60 -13.43 -5.14
C LYS A 22 12.20 -12.91 -6.54
N ALA A 23 11.18 -13.51 -7.18
CA ALA A 23 10.63 -13.12 -8.47
C ALA A 23 9.66 -11.93 -8.41
N GLN A 24 9.05 -11.64 -7.26
CA GLN A 24 8.52 -10.30 -6.95
C GLN A 24 9.71 -9.39 -6.67
N SER A 25 10.44 -9.07 -7.74
CA SER A 25 11.62 -8.22 -7.69
C SER A 25 11.27 -6.96 -6.92
N ARG A 26 12.17 -6.54 -6.01
CA ARG A 26 12.05 -5.22 -5.35
C ARG A 26 11.66 -4.22 -6.43
N PRO A 27 10.57 -3.45 -6.25
CA PRO A 27 10.10 -2.56 -7.31
C PRO A 27 11.27 -1.73 -7.80
N SER A 28 11.49 -1.71 -9.13
CA SER A 28 12.44 -0.75 -9.69
C SER A 28 11.83 0.61 -9.41
N ILE A 29 12.41 1.31 -8.45
CA ILE A 29 11.95 2.62 -8.02
C ILE A 29 12.02 3.50 -9.28
N GLY A 30 10.94 4.20 -9.61
CA GLY A 30 11.02 5.26 -10.62
C GLY A 30 12.10 6.27 -10.22
N GLU A 31 12.75 6.89 -11.19
CA GLU A 31 13.80 7.86 -10.90
C GLU A 31 13.19 9.10 -10.21
N LEU A 32 13.78 9.49 -9.09
CA LEU A 32 13.47 10.79 -8.49
C LEU A 32 14.14 11.88 -9.32
N SER A 33 13.48 13.04 -9.42
CA SER A 33 14.14 14.23 -9.96
C SER A 33 15.40 14.55 -9.14
N ASP A 34 16.42 15.15 -9.76
CA ASP A 34 17.65 15.56 -9.08
C ASP A 34 17.36 16.41 -7.83
N LEU A 35 16.37 17.31 -7.94
CA LEU A 35 15.95 18.17 -6.85
C LEU A 35 15.34 17.37 -5.69
N ASP A 36 14.47 16.40 -5.97
CA ASP A 36 13.83 15.60 -4.92
C ASP A 36 14.81 14.61 -4.28
N TRP A 37 15.76 14.09 -5.06
CA TRP A 37 16.88 13.32 -4.54
C TRP A 37 17.74 14.17 -3.59
N ALA A 38 18.09 15.40 -3.98
CA ALA A 38 18.84 16.32 -3.14
C ALA A 38 18.08 16.66 -1.84
N LYS A 39 16.77 16.93 -1.92
CA LYS A 39 15.93 17.14 -0.72
C LYS A 39 15.94 15.92 0.20
N LEU A 40 15.80 14.72 -0.35
CA LEU A 40 15.84 13.47 0.42
C LEU A 40 17.19 13.29 1.13
N MET A 41 18.29 13.57 0.43
CA MET A 41 19.63 13.56 1.03
C MET A 41 19.75 14.56 2.18
N VAL A 42 19.32 15.81 1.98
CA VAL A 42 19.35 16.85 3.02
C VAL A 42 18.53 16.44 4.23
N VAL A 43 17.28 16.01 4.03
CA VAL A 43 16.40 15.56 5.12
C VAL A 43 17.03 14.40 5.89
N SER A 44 17.56 13.39 5.19
CA SER A 44 18.20 12.23 5.84
C SER A 44 19.33 12.63 6.78
N LYS A 45 20.15 13.62 6.38
CA LYS A 45 21.23 14.17 7.21
C LYS A 45 20.70 14.96 8.39
N LEU A 46 19.69 15.81 8.19
CA LEU A 46 19.10 16.64 9.25
C LEU A 46 18.46 15.82 10.37
N ILE A 47 17.84 14.68 10.03
CA ILE A 47 17.17 13.82 11.02
C ILE A 47 18.05 12.65 11.49
N HIS A 48 19.32 12.60 11.08
CA HIS A 48 20.28 11.54 11.41
C HIS A 48 19.77 10.12 11.11
N LYS A 49 19.15 9.93 9.93
CA LYS A 49 18.67 8.61 9.46
C LYS A 49 19.26 8.29 8.09
N SER A 50 19.38 7.01 7.78
CA SER A 50 19.75 6.57 6.42
C SER A 50 18.61 6.89 5.44
N ILE A 51 18.93 7.13 4.18
CA ILE A 51 17.93 7.33 3.10
C ILE A 51 16.92 6.17 3.08
N ALA A 52 17.38 4.93 3.22
CA ALA A 52 16.52 3.75 3.28
C ALA A 52 15.50 3.83 4.44
N SER A 53 15.91 4.30 5.61
CA SER A 53 15.02 4.49 6.76
C SER A 53 13.99 5.62 6.53
N VAL A 54 14.40 6.69 5.85
CA VAL A 54 13.49 7.77 5.44
C VAL A 54 12.45 7.24 4.46
N LEU A 55 12.87 6.50 3.43
CA LEU A 55 11.96 5.91 2.45
C LEU A 55 10.98 4.91 3.09
N GLN A 56 11.47 4.04 3.99
CA GLN A 56 10.61 3.14 4.76
C GLN A 56 9.53 3.92 5.53
N THR A 57 9.94 5.00 6.21
CA THR A 57 9.02 5.86 6.96
C THR A 57 8.02 6.53 6.03
N ALA A 58 8.46 7.01 4.87
CA ALA A 58 7.60 7.63 3.86
C ALA A 58 6.54 6.64 3.32
N VAL A 59 6.94 5.40 3.02
CA VAL A 59 6.01 4.34 2.58
C VAL A 59 4.97 4.04 3.64
N ILE A 60 5.37 3.82 4.89
CA ILE A 60 4.46 3.56 6.01
C ILE A 60 3.49 4.74 6.21
N THR A 61 4.02 5.97 6.16
CA THR A 61 3.23 7.19 6.33
C THR A 61 2.20 7.33 5.21
N TYR A 62 2.60 7.08 3.96
CA TYR A 62 1.72 7.12 2.81
C TYR A 62 0.60 6.08 2.96
N LEU A 63 0.95 4.83 3.24
CA LEU A 63 -0.03 3.75 3.42
C LEU A 63 -1.01 4.11 4.53
N ASN A 64 -0.54 4.48 5.72
CA ASN A 64 -1.42 4.81 6.84
C ASN A 64 -2.38 5.98 6.54
N ARG A 65 -1.91 7.01 5.83
CA ARG A 65 -2.74 8.19 5.52
C ARG A 65 -3.76 7.92 4.42
N ASN A 66 -3.44 7.06 3.46
CA ASN A 66 -4.26 6.85 2.26
C ASN A 66 -5.00 5.50 2.28
N TRP A 67 -4.76 4.65 3.28
CA TRP A 67 -5.30 3.29 3.31
C TRP A 67 -6.80 3.27 3.21
N HIS A 68 -7.49 4.17 3.91
CA HIS A 68 -8.95 4.26 3.86
C HIS A 68 -9.48 4.48 2.43
N ASN A 69 -8.92 5.44 1.70
CA ASN A 69 -9.29 5.71 0.30
C ASN A 69 -8.95 4.52 -0.62
N HIS A 70 -7.84 3.82 -0.36
CA HIS A 70 -7.48 2.61 -1.11
C HIS A 70 -8.42 1.45 -0.80
N LEU A 71 -8.89 1.34 0.44
CA LEU A 71 -9.85 0.33 0.87
C LEU A 71 -11.20 0.56 0.20
N GLU A 72 -11.69 1.81 0.11
CA GLU A 72 -12.90 2.13 -0.67
C GLU A 72 -12.80 1.68 -2.13
N ARG A 73 -11.66 1.91 -2.77
CA ARG A 73 -11.43 1.42 -4.15
C ARG A 73 -11.44 -0.10 -4.21
N LEU A 74 -10.82 -0.75 -3.24
CA LEU A 74 -10.82 -2.21 -3.15
C LEU A 74 -12.23 -2.78 -2.94
N HIS A 75 -13.09 -2.10 -2.18
CA HIS A 75 -14.51 -2.44 -2.05
C HIS A 75 -15.23 -2.39 -3.39
N ILE A 76 -14.96 -1.37 -4.22
CA ILE A 76 -15.55 -1.26 -5.55
C ILE A 76 -15.16 -2.47 -6.42
N VAL A 77 -13.88 -2.85 -6.39
CA VAL A 77 -13.37 -4.03 -7.11
C VAL A 77 -14.04 -5.30 -6.60
N ALA A 78 -14.08 -5.52 -5.28
CA ALA A 78 -14.69 -6.70 -4.68
C ALA A 78 -16.18 -6.83 -5.03
N ASN A 79 -16.91 -5.72 -5.00
CA ASN A 79 -18.32 -5.67 -5.41
C ASN A 79 -18.50 -5.96 -6.90
N ARG A 80 -17.61 -5.43 -7.76
CA ARG A 80 -17.65 -5.67 -9.22
C ARG A 80 -17.48 -7.15 -9.54
N GLU A 81 -16.58 -7.82 -8.84
CA GLU A 81 -16.24 -9.23 -9.04
C GLU A 81 -17.09 -10.19 -8.19
N ASN A 82 -18.00 -9.65 -7.36
CA ASN A 82 -18.86 -10.40 -6.44
C ASN A 82 -18.08 -11.36 -5.51
N ILE A 83 -16.96 -10.88 -4.97
CA ILE A 83 -16.08 -11.57 -4.02
C ILE A 83 -15.92 -10.75 -2.74
N SER A 84 -15.30 -11.33 -1.70
CA SER A 84 -14.97 -10.55 -0.50
C SER A 84 -13.81 -9.58 -0.75
N ILE A 85 -13.66 -8.57 0.11
CA ILE A 85 -12.57 -7.60 0.03
C ILE A 85 -11.22 -8.30 0.27
N GLU A 86 -11.18 -9.26 1.20
CA GLU A 86 -10.01 -10.09 1.48
C GLU A 86 -9.62 -10.92 0.27
N GLU A 87 -10.59 -11.52 -0.42
CA GLU A 87 -10.34 -12.30 -1.63
C GLU A 87 -9.87 -11.40 -2.79
N ALA A 88 -10.48 -10.22 -2.95
CA ALA A 88 -10.05 -9.24 -3.95
C ALA A 88 -8.60 -8.79 -3.67
N PHE A 89 -8.28 -8.50 -2.40
CA PHE A 89 -6.93 -8.14 -1.98
C PHE A 89 -5.92 -9.24 -2.34
N GLU A 90 -6.23 -10.48 -1.97
CA GLU A 90 -5.37 -11.63 -2.28
C GLU A 90 -5.15 -11.81 -3.78
N LYS A 91 -6.23 -11.77 -4.57
CA LYS A 91 -6.15 -11.95 -6.02
C LYS A 91 -5.35 -10.84 -6.69
N ILE A 92 -5.48 -9.60 -6.25
CA ILE A 92 -4.65 -8.48 -6.76
C ILE A 92 -3.18 -8.70 -6.41
N VAL A 93 -2.86 -9.09 -5.17
CA VAL A 93 -1.46 -9.35 -4.75
C VAL A 93 -0.86 -10.53 -5.51
N LYS A 94 -1.68 -11.51 -5.90
CA LYS A 94 -1.27 -12.66 -6.71
C LYS A 94 -1.28 -12.39 -8.22
N GLU A 95 -1.63 -11.17 -8.64
CA GLU A 95 -1.78 -10.77 -10.06
C GLU A 95 -2.85 -11.60 -10.81
N GLU A 96 -3.83 -12.15 -10.08
CA GLU A 96 -4.97 -12.93 -10.59
C GLU A 96 -6.20 -12.06 -10.90
N LEU A 97 -6.18 -10.79 -10.48
CA LEU A 97 -7.25 -9.83 -10.67
C LEU A 97 -6.70 -8.44 -11.01
N GLU A 98 -7.20 -7.85 -12.09
CA GLU A 98 -6.91 -6.46 -12.46
C GLU A 98 -7.94 -5.50 -11.83
N PRO A 99 -7.52 -4.54 -10.99
CA PRO A 99 -8.40 -3.59 -10.32
C PRO A 99 -9.00 -2.54 -11.26
#